data_AF-A0A3D4W5Y1-F1
#
_entry.id   AF-A0A3D4W5Y1-F1
#
_cell.length_a   1.000
_cell.length_b   1.000
_cell.length_c   1.000
_cell.angle_alpha   90.00
_cell.angle_beta   90.00
_cell.angle_gamma   90.00
#
_symmetry.space_group_name_H-M   'P 1'
#
loop_
_entity.id
_entity.type
_entity.pdbx_description
1 polymer ?
#
loop_
_entity_poly.entity_id
_entity_poly.type
_entity_poly.pdbx_seq_one_letter_code
_entity_poly.pdbx_strand_id
1 'polypeptide(L)'
;LAGVSPVAIGDGPKWVEGQPEESMFSLYSTSIAGVFGAIVNTTDVEGILMLDCNATDFYASYNYPVFLIYNPYGEARTISFNTDGSSDLFDIVSRTYLARKVQGKGTIEIPAGEAVVMVQLPSGIRLKAEGRKIKAGDAVIAYR
;
A
#
# COMPACT_ATOMS: atom_id res chain seq x y z
N LEU A 1 25.37 26.15 18.57
CA LEU A 1 25.33 27.31 17.66
C LEU A 1 25.06 28.56 18.48
N ALA A 2 26.03 29.47 18.61
CA ALA A 2 25.77 30.74 19.29
C ALA A 2 24.92 31.63 18.38
N GLY A 3 23.77 32.11 18.86
CA GLY A 3 22.91 33.06 18.15
C GLY A 3 21.94 32.46 17.12
N VAL A 4 21.70 31.14 17.12
CA VAL A 4 20.72 30.51 16.21
C VAL A 4 19.50 30.04 17.02
N SER A 5 18.33 30.62 16.76
CA SER A 5 17.04 30.20 17.31
C SER A 5 15.91 30.52 16.32
N PRO A 6 14.85 29.69 16.26
CA PRO A 6 14.68 28.40 16.95
C PRO A 6 15.46 27.26 16.26
N VAL A 7 15.90 26.27 17.04
CA VAL A 7 16.53 25.03 16.56
C VAL A 7 15.66 23.87 17.00
N ALA A 8 15.20 23.06 16.04
CA ALA A 8 14.48 21.82 16.29
C ALA A 8 15.18 20.70 15.53
N ILE A 9 15.42 19.57 16.19
CA ILE A 9 16.10 18.40 15.63
C ILE A 9 15.14 17.20 15.59
N GLY A 10 15.35 16.34 14.60
CA GLY A 10 14.49 15.17 14.36
C GLY A 10 14.85 13.94 15.20
N ASP A 11 16.04 13.92 15.79
CA ASP A 11 16.56 12.78 16.54
C ASP A 11 15.84 12.57 17.89
N GLY A 12 15.99 11.38 18.46
CA GLY A 12 15.53 11.08 19.82
C GLY A 12 16.59 11.45 20.86
N PRO A 13 16.19 11.70 22.13
CA PRO A 13 17.15 12.07 23.16
C PRO A 13 18.17 10.94 23.31
N LYS A 14 19.47 11.28 23.29
CA LYS A 14 20.64 10.37 23.37
C LYS A 14 21.11 9.76 22.04
N TRP A 15 20.67 10.24 20.88
CA TRP A 15 21.21 9.76 19.60
C TRP A 15 22.65 10.22 19.35
N VAL A 16 23.00 11.45 19.76
CA VAL A 16 24.36 12.01 19.67
C VAL A 16 24.68 12.82 20.92
N GLU A 17 25.91 12.74 21.40
CA GLU A 17 26.40 13.53 22.54
C GLU A 17 26.37 15.04 22.22
N GLY A 18 25.90 15.87 23.17
CA GLY A 18 25.85 17.33 23.02
C GLY A 18 24.58 17.88 22.36
N GLN A 19 23.57 17.06 22.09
CA GLN A 19 22.26 17.54 21.62
C GLN A 19 21.47 18.25 22.75
N PRO A 20 20.99 19.49 22.55
CA PRO A 20 20.19 20.22 23.54
C PRO A 20 18.79 19.60 23.70
N GLU A 21 18.37 19.39 24.95
CA GLU A 21 17.08 18.79 25.31
C GLU A 21 15.90 19.58 24.72
N GLU A 22 16.00 20.91 24.70
CA GLU A 22 14.97 21.83 24.21
C GLU A 22 14.75 21.76 22.69
N SER A 23 15.62 21.07 21.96
CA SER A 23 15.52 20.88 20.50
C SER A 23 14.98 19.50 20.11
N MET A 24 14.78 18.60 21.08
CA MET A 24 14.43 17.18 20.88
C MET A 24 12.93 16.96 20.60
N PHE A 25 12.43 17.43 19.45
CA PHE A 25 11.00 17.34 19.10
C PHE A 25 10.61 16.08 18.33
N SER A 26 11.55 15.16 18.08
CA SER A 26 11.32 13.91 17.34
C SER A 26 10.58 14.12 16.02
N LEU A 27 10.95 15.17 15.28
CA LEU A 27 10.23 15.61 14.07
C LEU A 27 10.07 14.50 13.01
N TYR A 28 11.04 13.57 12.92
CA TYR A 28 10.93 12.42 12.01
C TYR A 28 9.78 11.48 12.41
N SER A 29 9.58 11.25 13.70
CA SER A 29 8.58 10.30 14.22
C SER A 29 7.15 10.75 13.97
N THR A 30 6.86 12.06 13.98
CA THR A 30 5.50 12.56 13.70
C THR A 30 5.26 12.70 12.20
N SER A 31 6.31 12.94 11.40
CA SER A 31 6.16 13.09 9.94
C SER A 31 5.55 11.86 9.24
N ILE A 32 5.78 10.65 9.77
CA ILE A 32 5.22 9.41 9.21
C ILE A 32 3.73 9.22 9.54
N ALA A 33 3.18 9.91 10.54
CA ALA A 33 1.77 9.79 10.90
C ALA A 33 0.85 10.18 9.74
N GLY A 34 1.23 11.21 8.98
CA GLY A 34 0.52 11.60 7.76
C GLY A 34 0.58 10.54 6.66
N VAL A 35 1.72 9.84 6.53
CA VAL A 35 1.87 8.73 5.59
C VAL A 35 0.95 7.57 5.98
N PHE A 36 0.91 7.19 7.27
CA PHE A 36 -0.03 6.16 7.72
C PHE A 36 -1.49 6.55 7.51
N GLY A 37 -1.85 7.80 7.79
CA GLY A 37 -3.19 8.32 7.53
C GLY A 37 -3.56 8.31 6.04
N ALA A 38 -2.58 8.39 5.14
CA ALA A 38 -2.80 8.35 3.70
C ALA A 38 -2.89 6.91 3.14
N ILE A 39 -2.05 5.99 3.61
CA ILE A 39 -1.95 4.64 3.02
C ILE A 39 -2.92 3.63 3.65
N VAL A 40 -3.27 3.76 4.94
CA VAL A 40 -3.96 2.69 5.67
C VAL A 40 -5.47 2.74 5.44
N ASN A 41 -6.02 1.69 4.83
CA ASN A 41 -7.45 1.42 4.81
C ASN A 41 -7.77 0.21 5.69
N THR A 42 -8.83 0.31 6.49
CA THR A 42 -9.34 -0.83 7.27
C THR A 42 -10.19 -1.75 6.39
N THR A 43 -10.19 -3.04 6.70
CA THR A 43 -11.13 -4.01 6.11
C THR A 43 -12.23 -4.37 7.11
N ASP A 44 -13.19 -5.20 6.70
CA ASP A 44 -14.22 -5.77 7.59
C ASP A 44 -13.70 -6.94 8.45
N VAL A 45 -12.45 -7.36 8.25
CA VAL A 45 -11.76 -8.32 9.11
C VAL A 45 -10.72 -7.57 9.93
N GLU A 46 -10.90 -7.54 11.25
CA GLU A 46 -9.95 -6.94 12.18
C GLU A 46 -8.53 -7.50 11.95
N GLY A 47 -7.49 -6.68 12.12
CA GLY A 47 -6.10 -7.09 11.91
C GLY A 47 -5.66 -7.24 10.44
N ILE A 48 -6.58 -7.26 9.47
CA ILE A 48 -6.26 -7.18 8.05
C ILE A 48 -6.44 -5.75 7.56
N LEU A 49 -5.33 -5.14 7.15
CA LEU A 49 -5.28 -3.80 6.59
C LEU A 49 -5.02 -3.87 5.08
N MET A 50 -5.52 -2.86 4.38
CA MET A 50 -5.32 -2.67 2.96
C MET A 50 -4.55 -1.37 2.74
N LEU A 51 -3.29 -1.47 2.34
CA LEU A 51 -2.38 -0.35 2.19
C LEU A 51 -2.37 0.15 0.74
N ASP A 52 -2.67 1.42 0.52
CA ASP A 52 -2.58 2.06 -0.80
C ASP A 52 -1.10 2.25 -1.20
N CYS A 53 -0.67 1.48 -2.20
CA CYS A 53 0.70 1.55 -2.71
C CYS A 53 0.95 2.80 -3.56
N ASN A 54 -0.09 3.38 -4.17
CA ASN A 54 0.02 4.57 -5.00
C ASN A 54 0.22 5.83 -4.15
N ALA A 55 -0.38 5.89 -2.96
CA ALA A 55 -0.32 7.05 -2.09
C ALA A 55 1.12 7.51 -1.70
N THR A 56 2.12 6.63 -1.84
CA THR A 56 3.54 6.97 -1.58
C THR A 56 4.46 6.82 -2.80
N ASP A 57 3.95 6.39 -3.96
CA ASP A 57 4.75 6.22 -5.18
C ASP A 57 4.76 7.48 -6.04
N PHE A 58 5.48 8.51 -5.58
CA PHE A 58 5.50 9.86 -6.18
C PHE A 58 5.91 9.94 -7.66
N TYR A 59 6.45 8.87 -8.23
CA TYR A 59 6.94 8.83 -9.62
C TYR A 59 6.18 7.83 -10.49
N ALA A 60 5.18 7.13 -9.94
CA ALA A 60 4.33 6.25 -10.72
C ALA A 60 3.37 7.01 -11.63
N SER A 61 3.03 6.38 -12.75
CA SER A 61 2.01 6.87 -13.69
C SER A 61 0.57 6.57 -13.24
N TYR A 62 0.35 6.11 -12.01
CA TYR A 62 -0.95 5.83 -11.36
C TYR A 62 -2.06 5.30 -12.27
N ASN A 63 -1.75 4.31 -13.12
CA ASN A 63 -2.70 3.85 -14.13
C ASN A 63 -3.89 3.09 -13.52
N TYR A 64 -3.68 2.44 -12.37
CA TYR A 64 -4.68 1.63 -11.67
C TYR A 64 -4.48 1.71 -10.15
N PRO A 65 -5.54 1.54 -9.34
CA PRO A 65 -5.42 1.35 -7.90
C PRO A 65 -4.60 0.09 -7.58
N VAL A 66 -3.68 0.21 -6.62
CA VAL A 66 -2.81 -0.89 -6.17
C VAL A 66 -2.82 -0.94 -4.65
N PHE A 67 -3.13 -2.11 -4.10
CA PHE A 67 -3.22 -2.32 -2.67
C PHE A 67 -2.39 -3.51 -2.20
N LEU A 68 -1.64 -3.33 -1.12
CA LEU A 68 -1.00 -4.41 -0.38
C LEU A 68 -1.91 -4.84 0.77
N ILE A 69 -2.22 -6.13 0.85
CA ILE A 69 -3.09 -6.69 1.89
C ILE A 69 -2.36 -7.88 2.50
N TYR A 70 -2.21 -7.89 3.82
CA TYR A 70 -1.57 -8.97 4.55
C TYR A 70 -2.57 -9.63 5.51
N ASN A 71 -2.62 -10.96 5.48
CA ASN A 71 -3.40 -11.75 6.42
C ASN A 71 -2.47 -12.30 7.52
N PRO A 72 -2.54 -11.78 8.76
CA PRO A 72 -1.71 -12.27 9.86
C PRO A 72 -2.23 -13.57 10.50
N TYR A 73 -3.43 -14.04 10.11
CA TYR A 73 -4.05 -15.22 10.70
C TYR A 73 -3.46 -16.51 10.13
N GLY A 74 -3.49 -17.58 10.94
CA GLY A 74 -3.06 -18.92 10.54
C GLY A 74 -4.04 -19.67 9.62
N GLU A 75 -5.08 -18.99 9.15
CA GLU A 75 -6.09 -19.52 8.22
C GLU A 75 -6.44 -18.46 7.17
N ALA A 76 -6.96 -18.91 6.02
CA ALA A 76 -7.43 -18.00 4.98
C ALA A 76 -8.58 -17.14 5.50
N ARG A 77 -8.58 -15.86 5.15
CA ARG A 77 -9.63 -14.90 5.56
C ARG A 77 -10.17 -14.18 4.34
N THR A 78 -11.47 -14.00 4.32
CA THR A 78 -12.17 -13.31 3.24
C THR A 78 -12.57 -11.91 3.70
N ILE A 79 -12.18 -10.90 2.92
CA ILE A 79 -12.57 -9.51 3.16
C ILE A 79 -13.58 -9.04 2.11
N SER A 80 -14.40 -8.06 2.46
CA SER A 80 -15.25 -7.31 1.54
C SER A 80 -14.42 -6.28 0.76
N PHE A 81 -14.68 -6.13 -0.53
CA PHE A 81 -14.08 -5.09 -1.37
C PHE A 81 -15.13 -4.43 -2.26
N ASN A 82 -15.13 -3.10 -2.33
CA ASN A 82 -16.08 -2.32 -3.11
C ASN A 82 -15.42 -1.74 -4.36
N THR A 83 -16.16 -1.71 -5.46
CA THR A 83 -15.71 -1.19 -6.75
C THR A 83 -16.76 -0.25 -7.33
N ASP A 84 -16.32 0.90 -7.86
CA ASP A 84 -17.21 1.87 -8.51
C ASP A 84 -17.68 1.43 -9.90
N GLY A 85 -16.96 0.48 -10.51
CA GLY A 85 -17.28 -0.08 -11.82
C GLY A 85 -16.83 -1.54 -11.93
N SER A 86 -17.26 -2.21 -13.01
CA SER A 86 -16.92 -3.62 -13.23
C SER A 86 -15.40 -3.81 -13.31
N SER A 87 -14.84 -4.50 -12.33
CA SER A 87 -13.39 -4.63 -12.13
C SER A 87 -12.96 -6.08 -12.00
N ASP A 88 -11.77 -6.38 -12.52
CA ASP A 88 -11.03 -7.60 -12.20
C ASP A 88 -9.97 -7.28 -11.15
N LEU A 89 -9.85 -8.13 -10.12
CA LEU A 89 -8.89 -7.97 -9.03
C LEU A 89 -7.77 -8.97 -9.24
N PHE A 90 -6.58 -8.49 -9.55
CA PHE A 90 -5.44 -9.33 -9.94
C PHE A 90 -4.29 -9.18 -8.95
N ASP A 91 -3.83 -10.29 -8.38
CA ASP A 91 -2.64 -10.31 -7.53
C ASP A 91 -1.38 -10.43 -8.39
N ILE A 92 -0.50 -9.44 -8.32
CA ILE A 92 0.74 -9.43 -9.11
C ILE A 92 1.83 -10.34 -8.54
N VAL A 93 1.71 -10.76 -7.27
CA VAL A 93 2.68 -11.67 -6.63
C VAL A 93 2.45 -13.09 -7.13
N SER A 94 1.26 -13.64 -6.90
CA SER A 94 0.88 -14.99 -7.38
C SER A 94 0.56 -15.04 -8.87
N ARG A 95 0.28 -13.88 -9.49
CA ARG A 95 -0.16 -13.74 -10.89
C ARG A 95 -1.49 -14.42 -11.16
N THR A 96 -2.39 -14.35 -10.19
CA THR A 96 -3.72 -14.94 -10.27
C THR A 96 -4.80 -13.88 -10.09
N TYR A 97 -6.01 -14.19 -10.55
CA TYR A 97 -7.16 -13.33 -10.29
C TYR A 97 -7.74 -13.71 -8.93
N LEU A 98 -7.83 -12.74 -8.02
CA LEU A 98 -8.51 -12.87 -6.74
C LEU A 98 -10.04 -12.87 -6.93
N ALA A 99 -10.52 -12.03 -7.86
CA ALA A 99 -11.90 -11.99 -8.28
C ALA A 99 -12.01 -11.41 -9.71
N ARG A 100 -13.11 -11.71 -10.40
CA ARG A 100 -13.38 -11.19 -11.74
C ARG A 100 -14.77 -10.60 -11.83
N LYS A 101 -14.93 -9.57 -12.67
CA LYS A 101 -16.20 -8.89 -12.94
C LYS A 101 -16.91 -8.42 -11.66
N VAL A 102 -16.17 -8.01 -10.64
CA VAL A 102 -16.73 -7.45 -9.41
C VAL A 102 -17.39 -6.11 -9.74
N GLN A 103 -18.62 -5.90 -9.30
CA GLN A 103 -19.34 -4.64 -9.48
C GLN A 103 -20.08 -4.30 -8.19
N GLY A 104 -19.81 -3.13 -7.61
CA GLY A 104 -20.28 -2.82 -6.26
C GLY A 104 -19.50 -3.65 -5.23
N LYS A 105 -20.22 -4.32 -4.32
CA LYS A 105 -19.63 -5.12 -3.24
C LYS A 105 -19.28 -6.53 -3.71
N GLY A 106 -18.03 -6.92 -3.54
CA GLY A 106 -17.53 -8.29 -3.72
C GLY A 106 -16.69 -8.73 -2.52
N THR A 107 -16.05 -9.89 -2.68
CA THR A 107 -15.15 -10.46 -1.67
C THR A 107 -13.87 -10.98 -2.30
N ILE A 108 -12.77 -10.94 -1.55
CA ILE A 108 -11.50 -11.57 -1.91
C ILE A 108 -10.99 -12.41 -0.74
N GLU A 109 -10.45 -13.59 -1.04
CA GLU A 109 -9.82 -14.45 -0.04
C GLU A 109 -8.32 -14.17 -0.01
N ILE A 110 -7.76 -13.97 1.19
CA ILE A 110 -6.34 -13.78 1.43
C ILE A 110 -5.80 -15.02 2.16
N PRO A 111 -4.81 -15.73 1.61
CA PRO A 111 -4.28 -16.95 2.23
C PRO A 111 -3.66 -16.70 3.62
N ALA A 112 -3.56 -17.76 4.42
CA ALA A 112 -3.02 -17.72 5.78
C ALA A 112 -1.57 -17.25 5.81
N GLY A 113 -1.26 -16.22 6.60
CA GLY A 113 0.12 -15.73 6.77
C GLY A 113 0.74 -15.15 5.49
N GLU A 114 -0.04 -14.85 4.46
CA GLU A 114 0.44 -14.36 3.17
C GLU A 114 0.01 -12.92 2.90
N ALA A 115 0.75 -12.28 1.98
CA ALA A 115 0.43 -10.98 1.43
C ALA A 115 0.03 -11.10 -0.03
N VAL A 116 -0.97 -10.31 -0.43
CA VAL A 116 -1.32 -10.10 -1.84
C VAL A 116 -1.02 -8.66 -2.22
N VAL A 117 -0.60 -8.44 -3.47
CA VAL A 117 -0.52 -7.09 -4.05
C VAL A 117 -1.55 -7.02 -5.17
N MET A 118 -2.71 -6.52 -4.81
CA MET A 118 -3.87 -6.47 -5.69
C MET A 118 -3.83 -5.21 -6.55
N VAL A 119 -3.91 -5.40 -7.87
CA VAL A 119 -4.18 -4.34 -8.83
C VAL A 119 -5.65 -4.43 -9.24
N GLN A 120 -6.38 -3.33 -9.11
CA GLN A 120 -7.76 -3.22 -9.57
C GLN A 120 -7.79 -2.81 -11.03
N LEU A 121 -8.22 -3.71 -11.90
CA LEU A 121 -8.23 -3.51 -13.35
C LEU A 121 -9.66 -3.33 -13.87
N PRO A 122 -9.87 -2.54 -14.94
CA PRO A 122 -11.14 -2.59 -15.68
C PRO A 122 -11.43 -4.02 -16.13
N SER A 123 -12.66 -4.49 -15.88
CA SER A 123 -13.04 -5.86 -16.19
C SER A 123 -12.78 -6.22 -17.65
N GLY A 124 -12.16 -7.37 -17.88
CA GLY A 124 -11.88 -7.90 -19.21
C GLY A 124 -10.67 -7.27 -19.92
N ILE A 125 -9.90 -6.41 -19.23
CA ILE A 125 -8.65 -5.91 -19.80
C ILE A 125 -7.68 -7.07 -20.07
N ARG A 126 -7.08 -7.08 -21.26
CA ARG A 126 -6.16 -8.14 -21.65
C ARG A 126 -4.80 -7.93 -21.01
N LEU A 127 -4.37 -8.90 -20.21
CA LEU A 127 -2.99 -8.98 -19.72
C LEU A 127 -2.05 -9.54 -20.79
N LYS A 128 -0.89 -8.92 -20.95
CA LYS A 128 0.17 -9.36 -21.88
C LYS A 128 1.50 -9.44 -21.15
N ALA A 129 2.23 -10.53 -21.36
CA ALA A 129 3.63 -10.62 -20.96
C ALA A 129 4.51 -10.07 -22.09
N GLU A 130 5.33 -9.07 -21.79
CA GLU A 130 6.31 -8.47 -22.70
C GLU A 130 7.69 -8.54 -22.04
N GLY A 131 8.45 -9.60 -22.36
CA GLY A 131 9.74 -9.87 -21.73
C GLY A 131 9.60 -10.07 -20.22
N ARG A 132 10.16 -9.15 -19.43
CA ARG A 132 10.05 -9.15 -17.95
C ARG A 132 8.88 -8.32 -17.42
N LYS A 133 7.99 -7.81 -18.27
CA LYS A 133 6.87 -6.96 -17.87
C LYS A 133 5.55 -7.72 -18.02
N ILE A 134 4.63 -7.47 -17.11
CA ILE A 134 3.20 -7.76 -17.31
C ILE A 134 2.51 -6.42 -17.55
N LYS A 135 1.77 -6.33 -18.65
CA LYS A 135 1.02 -5.13 -19.04
C LYS A 135 -0.48 -5.39 -19.03
N ALA A 136 -1.24 -4.40 -18.56
CA ALA A 136 -2.68 -4.30 -18.74
C ALA A 136 -2.94 -3.13 -19.68
N GLY A 137 -3.41 -3.41 -20.91
CA GLY A 137 -3.36 -2.41 -21.98
C GLY A 137 -1.92 -1.96 -22.25
N ASP A 138 -1.66 -0.65 -22.15
CA ASP A 138 -0.33 -0.07 -22.32
C ASP A 138 0.43 0.13 -21.00
N ALA A 139 -0.25 0.02 -19.85
CA ALA A 139 0.34 0.21 -18.54
C ALA A 139 1.07 -1.06 -18.06
N VAL A 140 2.27 -0.88 -17.50
CA VAL A 140 3.01 -1.95 -16.81
C VAL A 140 2.45 -2.08 -15.40
N ILE A 141 2.04 -3.29 -15.01
CA ILE A 141 1.48 -3.57 -13.68
C ILE A 141 2.39 -4.43 -12.81
N ALA A 142 3.36 -5.14 -13.42
CA ALA A 142 4.33 -5.94 -12.69
C ALA A 142 5.61 -6.16 -13.49
N TYR A 143 6.70 -6.41 -12.78
CA TYR A 143 7.98 -6.85 -13.33
C TYR A 143 8.30 -8.28 -12.87
N ARG A 144 9.18 -8.95 -13.63
CA ARG A 144 9.71 -10.29 -13.36
C ARG A 144 11.19 -10.26 -13.06
#